data_AF-A0A2V7YBF1-F1
#
_entry.id   AF-A0A2V7YBF1-F1
#
_cell.length_a   1.000
_cell.length_b   1.000
_cell.length_c   1.000
_cell.angle_alpha   90.00
_cell.angle_beta   90.00
_cell.angle_gamma   90.00
#
_symmetry.space_group_name_H-M   'P 1'
#
loop_
_entity.id
_entity.type
_entity.pdbx_description
1 polymer ?
#
loop_
_entity_poly.entity_id
_entity_poly.type
_entity_poly.pdbx_seq_one_letter_code
_entity_poly.pdbx_strand_id
1 'polypeptide(L)'
;MSTRLLPFALTLFLVSGALAAEPKAPPLDPREVHLSGLVQLSRGGENAEAYWSPDGRELIFQSSRPPYACDQIFRIPADGSGAATLVSTGKGRTTCSYFLQGGQRVLYSSTHLAGPACPPPPDRSHGYVWS
;
A
#
# COMPACT_ATOMS: atom_id res chain seq x y z
N MET A 1 14.26 -39.10 45.73
CA MET A 1 14.04 -37.63 45.73
C MET A 1 13.03 -37.32 44.65
N SER A 2 11.81 -36.95 45.04
CA SER A 2 10.65 -36.71 44.17
C SER A 2 10.15 -35.30 44.42
N THR A 3 10.10 -34.44 43.40
CA THR A 3 9.36 -33.16 43.37
C THR A 3 9.34 -32.64 41.92
N ARG A 4 8.26 -32.92 41.17
CA ARG A 4 7.10 -32.04 40.87
C ARG A 4 7.42 -30.87 39.92
N LEU A 5 7.08 -31.04 38.64
CA LEU A 5 6.96 -30.00 37.61
C LEU A 5 5.65 -29.22 37.83
N LEU A 6 5.70 -27.88 37.94
CA LEU A 6 4.52 -27.02 37.85
C LEU A 6 4.22 -26.68 36.38
N PRO A 7 2.95 -26.70 35.93
CA PRO A 7 2.60 -26.21 34.61
C PRO A 7 2.47 -24.68 34.64
N PHE A 8 3.15 -24.00 33.72
CA PHE A 8 2.92 -22.59 33.42
C PHE A 8 1.57 -22.44 32.72
N ALA A 9 0.60 -21.79 33.36
CA ALA A 9 -0.64 -21.40 32.71
C ALA A 9 -0.42 -20.08 31.94
N LEU A 10 -0.54 -20.13 30.61
CA LEU A 10 -0.44 -18.97 29.73
C LEU A 10 -1.81 -18.28 29.63
N THR A 11 -1.98 -17.15 30.31
CA THR A 11 -3.18 -16.31 30.21
C THR A 11 -3.10 -15.45 28.94
N LEU A 12 -3.97 -15.73 27.96
CA LEU A 12 -4.07 -14.96 26.73
C LEU A 12 -5.00 -13.75 26.96
N PHE A 13 -4.44 -12.55 27.01
CA PHE A 13 -5.23 -11.30 27.02
C PHE A 13 -5.68 -10.97 25.60
N LEU A 14 -6.98 -11.11 25.32
CA LEU A 14 -7.62 -10.60 24.12
C LEU A 14 -7.79 -9.08 24.24
N VAL A 15 -6.91 -8.31 23.63
CA VAL A 15 -7.10 -6.86 23.45
C VAL A 15 -8.08 -6.67 22.29
N SER A 16 -9.35 -6.40 22.62
CA SER A 16 -10.36 -6.02 21.64
C SER A 16 -10.15 -4.56 21.25
N GLY A 17 -9.34 -4.33 20.21
CA GLY A 17 -9.19 -3.02 19.59
C GLY A 17 -10.44 -2.70 18.76
N ALA A 18 -11.28 -1.78 19.21
CA ALA A 18 -12.36 -1.24 18.39
C ALA A 18 -11.73 -0.46 17.21
N LEU A 19 -11.84 -1.01 16.01
CA LEU A 19 -11.54 -0.30 14.78
C LEU A 19 -12.53 0.86 14.64
N ALA A 20 -12.06 2.09 14.78
CA ALA A 20 -12.86 3.27 14.48
C ALA A 20 -13.30 3.22 13.01
N ALA A 21 -14.60 3.36 12.77
CA ALA A 21 -15.13 3.45 11.41
C ALA A 21 -14.58 4.71 10.73
N GLU A 22 -14.09 4.56 9.51
CA GLU A 22 -13.59 5.70 8.73
C GLU A 22 -14.71 6.71 8.43
N PRO A 23 -14.39 8.01 8.37
CA PRO A 23 -15.34 9.04 7.99
C PRO A 23 -15.86 8.76 6.57
N LYS A 24 -17.18 8.72 6.43
CA LYS A 24 -17.86 8.60 5.14
C LYS A 24 -17.51 9.81 4.28
N ALA A 25 -17.15 9.57 3.01
CA ALA A 25 -16.86 10.65 2.06
C ALA A 25 -18.02 11.67 2.03
N PRO A 26 -17.73 12.98 1.93
CA PRO A 26 -18.77 13.98 1.83
C PRO A 26 -19.64 13.71 0.60
N PRO A 27 -20.95 14.00 0.69
CA PRO A 27 -21.84 13.86 -0.45
C PRO A 27 -21.38 14.74 -1.61
N LEU A 28 -21.49 14.22 -2.83
CA LEU A 28 -21.17 14.96 -4.06
C LEU A 28 -22.09 16.18 -4.20
N ASP A 29 -21.59 17.24 -4.84
CA ASP A 29 -22.40 18.41 -5.19
C ASP A 29 -23.57 17.96 -6.09
N PRO A 30 -24.83 18.23 -5.72
CA PRO A 30 -25.99 17.84 -6.53
C PRO A 30 -26.00 18.41 -7.95
N ARG A 31 -25.20 19.44 -8.25
CA ARG A 31 -25.04 20.03 -9.58
C ARG A 31 -24.03 19.28 -10.46
N GLU A 32 -23.19 18.41 -9.89
CA GLU A 32 -22.23 17.63 -10.64
C GLU A 32 -22.91 16.41 -11.27
N VAL A 33 -22.96 16.38 -12.60
CA VAL A 33 -23.67 15.36 -13.38
C VAL A 33 -22.73 14.42 -14.15
N HIS A 34 -21.44 14.72 -14.22
CA HIS A 34 -20.45 13.96 -14.99
C HIS A 34 -19.75 12.88 -14.17
N LEU A 35 -19.61 13.08 -12.86
CA LEU A 35 -18.85 12.19 -11.96
C LEU A 35 -19.76 11.26 -11.13
N SER A 36 -20.75 10.65 -11.77
CA SER A 36 -21.79 9.83 -11.11
C SER A 36 -21.34 8.43 -10.66
N GLY A 37 -20.10 8.02 -10.97
CA GLY A 37 -19.53 6.71 -10.67
C GLY A 37 -18.20 6.74 -9.92
N LEU A 38 -17.97 7.75 -9.08
CA LEU A 38 -16.73 7.86 -8.30
C LEU A 38 -16.60 6.72 -7.29
N VAL A 39 -15.53 5.93 -7.42
CA VAL A 39 -15.19 4.85 -6.50
C VAL A 39 -13.88 5.18 -5.80
N GLN A 40 -13.88 5.11 -4.46
CA GLN A 40 -12.66 5.18 -3.68
C GLN A 40 -11.96 3.82 -3.66
N LEU A 41 -10.79 3.74 -4.29
CA LEU A 41 -10.04 2.48 -4.40
C LEU A 41 -9.16 2.22 -3.18
N SER A 42 -8.38 3.21 -2.74
CA SER A 42 -7.47 3.07 -1.61
C SER A 42 -7.92 3.84 -0.37
N ARG A 43 -7.58 3.31 0.80
CA ARG A 43 -7.69 3.95 2.10
C ARG A 43 -6.31 4.07 2.73
N GLY A 44 -5.98 5.28 3.17
CA GLY A 44 -4.67 5.60 3.75
C GLY A 44 -3.49 5.41 2.79
N GLY A 45 -2.30 5.44 3.40
CA GLY A 45 -1.02 5.48 2.70
C GLY A 45 -0.78 6.82 1.99
N GLU A 46 0.48 7.07 1.66
CA GLU A 46 0.84 8.04 0.63
C GLU A 46 0.86 7.30 -0.71
N ASN A 47 0.15 7.82 -1.71
CA ASN A 47 -0.03 7.14 -3.00
C ASN A 47 0.49 8.04 -4.11
N ALA A 48 1.24 7.47 -5.04
CA ALA A 48 1.80 8.15 -6.20
C ALA A 48 1.73 7.24 -7.43
N GLU A 49 2.03 7.80 -8.62
CA GLU A 49 2.10 7.16 -9.95
C GLU A 49 1.25 5.89 -10.11
N ALA A 50 0.12 5.99 -10.82
CA ALA A 50 -0.75 4.86 -11.09
C ALA A 50 -0.98 4.65 -12.59
N TYR A 51 -1.07 3.39 -13.02
CA TYR A 51 -1.34 3.00 -14.40
C TYR A 51 -2.38 1.89 -14.47
N TRP A 52 -3.23 1.96 -15.49
CA TRP A 52 -4.25 0.95 -15.78
C TRP A 52 -3.63 -0.34 -16.34
N SER A 53 -4.17 -1.47 -15.91
CA SER A 53 -3.97 -2.74 -16.60
C SER A 53 -4.57 -2.66 -18.02
N PRO A 54 -4.04 -3.40 -19.00
CA PRO A 54 -4.54 -3.35 -20.37
C PRO A 54 -6.03 -3.71 -20.52
N ASP A 55 -6.56 -4.51 -19.60
CA ASP A 55 -7.98 -4.91 -19.55
C ASP A 55 -8.86 -3.96 -18.70
N GLY A 56 -8.27 -2.92 -18.10
CA GLY A 56 -8.97 -1.94 -17.27
C GLY A 56 -9.48 -2.47 -15.93
N ARG A 57 -9.11 -3.68 -15.51
CA ARG A 57 -9.63 -4.31 -14.28
C ARG A 57 -8.83 -3.96 -13.02
N GLU A 58 -7.58 -3.57 -13.18
CA GLU A 58 -6.69 -3.24 -12.06
C GLU A 58 -5.92 -1.95 -12.34
N LEU A 59 -5.50 -1.29 -11.26
CA LEU A 59 -4.44 -0.29 -11.29
C LEU A 59 -3.19 -0.91 -10.68
N ILE A 60 -2.03 -0.54 -11.20
CA ILE A 60 -0.75 -0.68 -10.51
C ILE A 60 -0.29 0.70 -10.06
N PHE A 61 0.19 0.82 -8.83
CA PHE A 61 0.51 2.11 -8.25
C PHE A 61 1.59 2.03 -7.16
N GLN A 62 2.22 3.17 -6.89
CA GLN A 62 3.15 3.31 -5.78
C GLN A 62 2.42 3.68 -4.50
N SER A 63 2.84 3.07 -3.39
CA SER A 63 2.37 3.52 -2.08
C SER A 63 3.34 3.28 -0.94
N SER A 64 3.44 4.28 -0.06
CA SER A 64 3.96 4.15 1.29
C SER A 64 2.81 3.86 2.25
N ARG A 65 2.73 2.61 2.71
CA ARG A 65 1.70 2.14 3.65
C ARG A 65 2.25 1.07 4.59
N PRO A 66 1.70 0.93 5.82
CA PRO A 66 2.11 -0.14 6.72
C PRO A 66 1.99 -1.53 6.05
N PRO A 67 2.89 -2.48 6.36
CA PRO A 67 4.01 -2.38 7.29
C PRO A 67 5.32 -1.83 6.67
N TYR A 68 5.29 -1.28 5.45
CA TYR A 68 6.49 -0.89 4.72
C TYR A 68 6.93 0.54 5.07
N ALA A 69 8.24 0.74 5.19
CA ALA A 69 8.82 2.02 5.58
C ALA A 69 9.02 3.02 4.42
N CYS A 70 8.82 2.58 3.17
CA CYS A 70 8.91 3.41 1.97
C CYS A 70 8.14 2.77 0.81
N ASP A 71 7.99 3.55 -0.28
CA ASP A 71 7.15 3.20 -1.43
C ASP A 71 7.41 1.81 -1.97
N GLN A 72 6.34 1.01 -1.95
CA GLN A 72 6.25 -0.28 -2.60
C GLN A 72 5.28 -0.21 -3.78
N ILE A 73 5.37 -1.18 -4.68
CA ILE A 73 4.45 -1.31 -5.81
C ILE A 73 3.30 -2.23 -5.40
N PHE A 74 2.09 -1.76 -5.61
CA PHE A 74 0.86 -2.51 -5.36
C PHE A 74 -0.01 -2.56 -6.59
N ARG A 75 -0.86 -3.59 -6.66
CA ARG A 75 -2.02 -3.63 -7.55
C ARG A 75 -3.31 -3.48 -6.75
N ILE A 76 -4.35 -2.93 -7.35
CA ILE A 76 -5.66 -2.81 -6.73
C ILE A 76 -6.79 -2.97 -7.78
N PRO A 77 -7.90 -3.66 -7.46
CA PRO A 77 -9.05 -3.73 -8.35
C PRO A 77 -9.63 -2.35 -8.61
N ALA A 78 -9.91 -2.05 -9.87
CA ALA A 78 -10.42 -0.74 -10.27
C ALA A 78 -11.91 -0.52 -9.96
N ASP A 79 -12.64 -1.58 -9.61
CA ASP A 79 -14.03 -1.52 -9.19
C ASP A 79 -14.20 -1.30 -7.67
N GLY A 80 -13.09 -1.20 -6.93
CA GLY A 80 -13.09 -1.02 -5.47
C GLY A 80 -13.49 -2.27 -4.69
N SER A 81 -13.60 -3.44 -5.33
CA SER A 81 -14.01 -4.70 -4.69
C SER A 81 -12.98 -5.29 -3.73
N GLY A 82 -11.72 -4.87 -3.81
CA GLY A 82 -10.62 -5.49 -3.08
C GLY A 82 -9.56 -4.51 -2.59
N ALA A 83 -8.64 -5.04 -1.78
CA ALA A 83 -7.55 -4.29 -1.18
C ALA A 83 -6.31 -4.26 -2.09
N ALA A 84 -5.44 -3.28 -1.84
CA ALA A 84 -4.13 -3.21 -2.48
C ALA A 84 -3.29 -4.45 -2.13
N THR A 85 -2.72 -5.09 -3.14
CA THR A 85 -1.88 -6.28 -3.01
C THR A 85 -0.45 -5.95 -3.41
N LEU A 86 0.53 -6.33 -2.58
CA LEU A 86 1.94 -6.08 -2.85
C LEU A 86 2.40 -6.81 -4.13
N VAL A 87 3.10 -6.10 -5.01
CA VAL A 87 3.73 -6.63 -6.23
C VAL A 87 5.26 -6.65 -6.11
N SER A 88 5.84 -5.65 -5.44
CA SER A 88 7.28 -5.60 -5.18
C SER A 88 7.69 -6.55 -4.05
N THR A 89 8.97 -6.52 -3.67
CA THR A 89 9.55 -7.42 -2.66
C THR A 89 9.27 -7.00 -1.21
N GLY A 90 8.70 -5.80 -0.99
CA GLY A 90 8.57 -5.20 0.34
C GLY A 90 9.89 -4.68 0.92
N LYS A 91 10.95 -4.61 0.10
CA LYS A 91 12.32 -4.23 0.47
C LYS A 91 12.82 -3.13 -0.45
N GLY A 92 13.66 -2.24 0.08
CA GLY A 92 14.14 -1.07 -0.66
C GLY A 92 13.00 -0.14 -1.09
N ARG A 93 13.31 0.98 -1.72
CA ARG A 93 12.30 1.87 -2.33
C ARG A 93 12.01 1.41 -3.75
N THR A 94 10.79 1.64 -4.23
CA THR A 94 10.37 1.31 -5.60
C THR A 94 9.67 2.46 -6.30
N THR A 95 9.74 2.50 -7.63
CA THR A 95 9.09 3.54 -8.44
C THR A 95 8.79 3.12 -9.88
N CYS A 96 7.95 3.91 -10.58
CA CYS A 96 7.70 3.85 -12.02
C CYS A 96 7.26 2.46 -12.49
N SER A 97 6.22 1.92 -11.85
CA SER A 97 5.67 0.62 -12.22
C SER A 97 4.81 0.67 -13.48
N TYR A 98 4.88 -0.36 -14.33
CA TYR A 98 4.04 -0.45 -15.53
C TYR A 98 3.69 -1.89 -15.90
N PHE A 99 2.50 -2.11 -16.46
CA PHE A 99 2.07 -3.40 -16.99
C PHE A 99 2.67 -3.69 -18.37
N LEU A 100 3.33 -4.83 -18.53
CA LEU A 100 3.85 -5.29 -19.82
C LEU A 100 2.81 -6.17 -20.55
N GLN A 101 3.04 -6.39 -21.85
CA GLN A 101 2.14 -7.06 -22.81
C GLN A 101 1.25 -8.15 -22.18
N GLY A 102 -0.07 -7.97 -22.31
CA GLY A 102 -1.09 -8.89 -21.80
C GLY A 102 -1.41 -8.75 -20.30
N GLY A 103 -0.80 -7.80 -19.58
CA GLY A 103 -1.07 -7.53 -18.17
C GLY A 103 -0.45 -8.56 -17.20
N GLN A 104 0.21 -9.59 -17.72
CA GLN A 104 0.75 -10.71 -16.92
C GLN A 104 2.09 -10.40 -16.26
N ARG A 105 2.80 -9.38 -16.74
CA ARG A 105 4.13 -8.99 -16.26
C ARG A 105 4.13 -7.53 -15.89
N VAL A 106 4.98 -7.18 -14.93
CA VAL A 106 5.16 -5.82 -14.44
C VAL A 106 6.64 -5.48 -14.48
N LEU A 107 6.95 -4.26 -14.93
CA LEU A 107 8.25 -3.63 -14.74
C LEU A 107 8.13 -2.60 -13.60
N TYR A 108 9.16 -2.50 -12.76
CA TYR A 108 9.32 -1.40 -11.79
C TYR A 108 10.80 -1.22 -11.45
N SER A 109 11.17 -0.03 -11.00
CA SER A 109 12.52 0.27 -10.51
C SER A 109 12.61 -0.01 -9.01
N SER A 110 13.75 -0.49 -8.52
CA SER A 110 13.92 -0.79 -7.10
C SER A 110 15.36 -0.72 -6.61
N THR A 111 15.54 -0.30 -5.36
CA THR A 111 16.83 -0.32 -4.66
C THR A 111 17.10 -1.61 -3.89
N HIS A 112 16.21 -2.61 -3.91
CA HIS A 112 16.29 -3.79 -3.03
C HIS A 112 17.56 -4.62 -3.18
N LEU A 113 18.23 -4.54 -4.33
CA LEU A 113 19.51 -5.21 -4.58
C LEU A 113 20.68 -4.53 -3.85
N ALA A 114 20.62 -3.22 -3.64
CA ALA A 114 21.61 -2.49 -2.84
C ALA A 114 21.40 -2.74 -1.34
N GLY A 115 20.16 -2.94 -0.91
CA GLY A 115 19.84 -3.32 0.48
C GLY A 115 18.34 -3.33 0.76
N PRO A 116 17.91 -3.97 1.87
CA PRO A 116 16.50 -4.09 2.21
C PRO A 116 15.90 -2.81 2.80
N ALA A 117 16.76 -1.92 3.31
CA ALA A 117 16.34 -0.68 3.95
C ALA A 117 15.96 0.40 2.93
N CYS A 118 15.13 1.35 3.38
CA CYS A 118 14.81 2.53 2.58
C CYS A 118 16.04 3.43 2.44
N PRO A 119 16.30 3.99 1.24
CA PRO A 119 17.33 5.00 1.07
C PRO A 119 17.08 6.19 2.01
N PRO A 120 18.15 6.85 2.52
CA PRO A 120 17.99 8.05 3.32
C PRO A 120 17.26 9.13 2.52
N PRO A 121 16.41 9.95 3.15
CA PRO A 121 15.81 11.10 2.49
C PRO A 121 16.89 12.04 1.91
N PRO A 122 16.63 12.68 0.77
CA PRO A 122 17.54 13.70 0.24
C PRO A 122 17.65 14.87 1.23
N ASP A 123 18.82 15.52 1.27
CA ASP A 123 18.97 16.79 1.97
C ASP A 123 18.19 17.90 1.24
N ARG A 124 17.26 18.55 1.95
CA ARG A 124 16.42 19.64 1.43
C ARG A 124 16.85 21.03 1.94
N SER A 125 18.01 21.13 2.60
CA SER A 125 18.56 22.39 3.13
C SER A 125 18.74 23.47 2.06
N HIS A 126 18.94 23.07 0.80
CA HIS A 126 19.09 23.95 -0.36
C HIS A 126 17.81 24.10 -1.22
N GLY A 127 16.66 23.66 -0.70
CA GLY A 127 15.36 23.78 -1.38
C GLY A 127 14.84 22.46 -1.96
N TYR A 128 14.03 22.56 -3.01
CA TYR A 128 13.41 21.39 -3.65
C TYR A 128 14.45 20.50 -4.32
N VAL A 129 14.42 19.20 -3.99
CA VAL A 129 15.27 18.16 -4.59
C VAL A 129 14.37 17.10 -5.21
N TRP A 130 14.62 16.80 -6.49
CA TRP A 130 14.01 15.68 -7.18
C TRP A 130 14.75 14.39 -6.78
N SER A 131 14.04 13.39 -6.24
CA SER A 131 14.63 12.14 -5.72
C SER A 131 13.67 10.96 -5.81
#